data_AF-A0A7Z9XFA5-F1
#
_entry.id   AF-A0A7Z9XFA5-F1
#
_cell.length_a   1.000
_cell.length_b   1.000
_cell.length_c   1.000
_cell.angle_alpha   90.00
_cell.angle_beta   90.00
_cell.angle_gamma   90.00
#
_symmetry.space_group_name_H-M   'P 1'
#
loop_
_entity.id
_entity.type
_entity.pdbx_description
1 polymer ?
#
loop_
_entity_poly.entity_id
_entity_poly.type
_entity_poly.pdbx_seq_one_letter_code
_entity_poly.pdbx_strand_id
1 'polypeptide(L)'
;MGGRNRKDFEYRVLVQVCHKNADETSKRYVRELDRKIRTKASGHQDHLTTVRMAVNPKQFLLGFCGLFVGLAEYVLSRPTDSTYLGTAIEALGGDFPFKIDIFGVLGGVLPEFVHPFSFALITMALFPQASKNARRMICLFWLVLELLFEIGQFCGNQIAQYVPRIFDHLYVLANLRSYLLNGTYDHLDVLAICLGITAAYAISERISIQGGTPNERGVLEHRNGNKFKKKHQGPVLETGS
;
A
#
# COMPACT_ATOMS: atom_id res chain seq x y z
N MET A 1 32.32 9.20 4.56
CA MET A 1 31.92 9.27 5.99
C MET A 1 32.70 10.40 6.65
N GLY A 2 32.09 11.38 7.34
CA GLY A 2 32.91 12.35 8.11
C GLY A 2 32.30 13.70 8.50
N GLY A 3 31.16 14.14 7.94
CA GLY A 3 30.70 15.52 8.15
C GLY A 3 29.90 15.78 9.45
N ARG A 4 29.38 14.73 10.11
CA ARG A 4 28.39 14.90 11.20
C ARG A 4 29.01 15.14 12.58
N ASN A 5 30.31 14.92 12.76
CA ASN A 5 30.96 14.98 14.08
C ASN A 5 31.47 16.38 14.49
N ARG A 6 31.63 17.32 13.56
CA ARG A 6 32.28 18.61 13.87
C ARG A 6 31.39 19.53 14.71
N LYS A 7 30.10 19.62 14.40
CA LYS A 7 29.15 20.49 15.13
C LYS A 7 28.86 19.99 16.55
N ASP A 8 28.79 18.67 16.73
CA ASP A 8 28.64 18.05 18.06
C ASP A 8 29.88 18.26 18.93
N PHE A 9 31.07 18.25 18.34
CA PHE A 9 32.31 18.54 19.05
C PHE A 9 32.41 20.01 19.46
N GLU A 10 32.12 20.94 18.53
CA GLU A 10 32.10 22.38 18.82
C GLU A 10 31.08 22.73 19.93
N TYR A 11 29.89 22.11 19.91
CA TYR A 11 28.89 22.29 20.97
C TYR A 11 29.37 21.76 22.32
N ARG A 12 29.98 20.58 22.38
CA ARG A 12 30.51 20.01 23.65
C ARG A 12 31.61 20.88 24.23
N VAL A 13 32.52 21.40 23.41
CA VAL A 13 33.61 22.27 23.86
C VAL A 13 33.06 23.60 24.40
N LEU A 14 32.08 24.21 23.70
CA LEU A 14 31.41 25.43 24.17
C LEU A 14 30.72 25.23 25.52
N VAL A 15 29.99 24.13 25.69
CA VAL A 15 29.33 23.80 26.96
C VAL A 15 30.35 23.60 28.08
N GLN A 16 31.46 22.90 27.81
CA GLN A 16 32.50 22.62 28.80
C GLN A 16 33.26 23.88 29.24
N VAL A 17 33.54 24.80 28.31
CA VAL A 17 34.20 26.08 28.59
C VAL A 17 33.27 27.01 29.38
N CYS A 18 31.98 27.09 29.04
CA CYS A 18 31.01 27.85 29.82
C CYS A 18 30.86 27.30 31.25
N HIS A 19 31.00 25.99 31.47
CA HIS A 19 30.79 25.42 32.79
C HIS A 19 31.88 25.75 33.82
N LYS A 20 33.10 26.09 33.38
CA LYS A 20 34.25 26.36 34.28
C LYS A 20 34.28 27.78 34.85
N ASN A 21 33.72 28.77 34.16
CA ASN A 21 33.86 30.19 34.52
C ASN A 21 32.53 30.96 34.66
N ALA A 22 31.38 30.29 34.56
CA ALA A 22 30.08 30.95 34.57
C ALA A 22 29.50 31.13 35.99
N ASP A 23 28.78 32.25 36.18
CA ASP A 23 27.97 32.51 37.36
C ASP A 23 26.78 31.53 37.46
N GLU A 24 26.15 31.43 38.63
CA GLU A 24 25.02 30.51 38.84
C GLU A 24 23.82 30.80 37.92
N THR A 25 23.63 32.06 37.52
CA THR A 25 22.56 32.47 36.59
C THR A 25 22.74 31.85 35.21
N SER A 26 23.95 31.92 34.67
CA SER A 26 24.31 31.33 33.39
C SER A 26 24.23 29.79 33.42
N LYS A 27 24.62 29.15 34.54
CA LYS A 27 24.45 27.70 34.72
C LYS A 27 22.98 27.28 34.74
N ARG A 28 22.07 28.12 35.23
CA ARG A 28 20.62 27.84 35.16
C ARG A 28 20.10 27.93 33.72
N TYR A 29 20.50 28.97 32.98
CA TYR A 29 20.08 29.16 31.59
C TYR A 29 20.55 28.01 30.68
N VAL A 30 21.82 27.57 30.81
CA VAL A 30 22.36 26.44 30.04
C VAL A 30 21.61 25.14 30.36
N ARG A 31 21.31 24.88 31.64
CA ARG A 31 20.51 23.70 32.06
C ARG A 31 19.09 23.73 31.47
N GLU A 32 18.45 24.89 31.41
CA GLU A 32 17.12 25.02 30.83
C GLU A 32 17.12 24.85 29.31
N LEU A 33 18.12 25.41 28.62
CA LEU A 33 18.29 25.26 27.17
C LEU A 33 18.54 23.80 26.79
N ASP A 34 19.42 23.12 27.54
CA ASP A 34 19.69 21.69 27.35
C ASP A 34 18.45 20.83 27.62
N ARG A 35 17.64 21.18 28.62
CA ARG A 35 16.34 20.53 28.87
C ARG A 35 15.39 20.71 27.67
N LYS A 36 15.29 21.92 27.11
CA LYS A 36 14.46 22.22 25.92
C LYS A 36 14.95 21.51 24.66
N ILE A 37 16.27 21.39 24.48
CA ILE A 37 16.86 20.66 23.36
C ILE A 37 16.60 19.16 23.52
N ARG A 38 16.78 18.59 24.71
CA ARG A 38 16.48 17.16 24.97
C ARG A 38 15.00 16.84 24.85
N THR A 39 14.08 17.70 25.30
CA THR A 39 12.64 17.46 25.12
C THR A 39 12.22 17.58 23.66
N LYS A 40 12.82 18.52 22.91
CA LYS A 40 12.59 18.64 21.47
C LYS A 40 13.21 17.49 20.67
N ALA A 41 14.39 17.01 21.07
CA ALA A 41 15.07 15.88 20.44
C ALA A 41 14.35 14.56 20.76
N SER A 42 13.97 14.30 22.01
CA SER A 42 13.19 13.10 22.39
C SER A 42 11.83 13.07 21.69
N GLY A 43 11.09 14.17 21.66
CA GLY A 43 9.83 14.24 20.91
C GLY A 43 9.98 14.08 19.40
N HIS A 44 11.14 14.42 18.82
CA HIS A 44 11.42 14.23 17.40
C HIS A 44 11.95 12.82 17.09
N GLN A 45 12.68 12.23 18.03
CA GLN A 45 13.23 10.88 17.91
C GLN A 45 12.13 9.83 18.13
N ASP A 46 11.16 10.06 19.02
CA ASP A 46 9.95 9.23 19.12
C ASP A 46 9.07 9.31 17.86
N HIS A 47 9.18 10.38 17.06
CA HIS A 47 8.47 10.52 15.79
C HIS A 47 9.22 9.88 14.60
N LEU A 48 10.55 9.70 14.71
CA LEU A 48 11.40 9.10 13.66
C LEU A 48 11.71 7.62 13.93
N THR A 49 11.57 7.16 15.17
CA THR A 49 11.85 5.77 15.53
C THR A 49 10.57 4.96 15.35
N THR A 50 10.57 4.16 14.29
CA THR A 50 9.52 3.19 13.93
C THR A 50 8.19 3.77 13.47
N VAL A 51 8.19 4.32 12.24
CA VAL A 51 7.15 3.90 11.28
C VAL A 51 7.33 2.40 11.08
N ARG A 52 6.89 1.60 12.07
CA ARG A 52 6.71 0.17 11.87
C ARG A 52 5.64 0.12 10.79
N MET A 53 6.04 -0.25 9.57
CA MET A 53 5.12 -0.62 8.51
C MET A 53 4.36 -1.84 9.03
N ALA A 54 3.32 -1.59 9.81
CA ALA A 54 2.52 -2.62 10.43
C ALA A 54 1.62 -3.19 9.33
N VAL A 55 2.16 -4.04 8.46
CA VAL A 55 1.38 -4.69 7.41
C VAL A 55 0.17 -5.38 8.07
N ASN A 56 -1.02 -5.22 7.49
CA ASN A 56 -2.19 -5.97 7.95
C ASN A 56 -2.07 -7.42 7.46
N PRO A 57 -1.67 -8.38 8.32
CA PRO A 57 -1.32 -9.73 7.85
C PRO A 57 -2.52 -10.48 7.28
N LYS A 58 -3.74 -10.16 7.73
CA LYS A 58 -4.97 -10.79 7.25
C LYS A 58 -5.27 -10.39 5.81
N GLN A 59 -5.17 -9.10 5.49
CA GLN A 59 -5.37 -8.60 4.13
C GLN A 59 -4.27 -9.09 3.20
N PHE A 60 -3.02 -9.07 3.68
CA PHE A 60 -1.87 -9.54 2.91
C PHE A 60 -1.99 -11.03 2.58
N LEU A 61 -2.26 -11.87 3.59
CA LEU A 61 -2.43 -13.32 3.41
C LEU A 61 -3.60 -13.63 2.48
N LEU A 62 -4.75 -12.98 2.65
CA LEU A 62 -5.91 -13.22 1.80
C LEU A 62 -5.64 -12.84 0.34
N GLY A 63 -4.98 -11.71 0.09
CA GLY A 63 -4.57 -11.33 -1.27
C GLY A 63 -3.55 -12.31 -1.86
N PHE A 64 -2.58 -12.78 -1.07
CA PHE A 64 -1.60 -13.76 -1.54
C PHE A 64 -2.23 -15.13 -1.84
N CYS A 65 -3.18 -15.58 -1.01
CA CYS A 65 -3.98 -16.77 -1.27
C CYS A 65 -4.79 -16.62 -2.57
N GLY A 66 -5.36 -15.43 -2.82
CA GLY A 66 -6.01 -15.12 -4.09
C GLY A 66 -5.08 -15.32 -5.27
N LEU A 67 -3.90 -14.67 -5.26
CA LEU A 67 -2.89 -14.85 -6.32
C LEU A 67 -2.50 -16.31 -6.53
N PHE A 68 -2.35 -17.09 -5.46
CA PHE A 68 -2.07 -18.52 -5.59
C PHE A 68 -3.21 -19.29 -6.27
N VAL A 69 -4.46 -18.97 -5.97
CA VAL A 69 -5.62 -19.59 -6.65
C VAL A 69 -5.62 -19.22 -8.13
N GLY A 70 -5.39 -17.95 -8.47
CA GLY A 70 -5.27 -17.52 -9.87
C GLY A 70 -4.11 -18.18 -10.61
N LEU A 71 -2.95 -18.29 -9.96
CA LEU A 71 -1.79 -18.99 -10.51
C LEU A 71 -2.07 -20.49 -10.71
N ALA A 72 -2.72 -21.13 -9.74
CA ALA A 72 -3.08 -22.54 -9.85
C ALA A 72 -4.08 -22.79 -10.99
N GLU A 73 -5.11 -21.95 -11.12
CA GLU A 73 -6.03 -21.99 -12.26
C GLU A 73 -5.25 -21.84 -13.58
N TYR A 74 -4.39 -20.82 -13.69
CA TYR A 74 -3.63 -20.53 -14.89
C TYR A 74 -2.76 -21.70 -15.33
N VAL A 75 -2.07 -22.34 -14.38
CA VAL A 75 -1.21 -23.51 -14.65
C VAL A 75 -2.00 -24.74 -15.05
N LEU A 76 -3.21 -24.92 -14.52
CA LEU A 76 -4.02 -26.12 -14.74
C LEU A 76 -4.90 -26.02 -15.99
N SER A 77 -5.31 -24.80 -16.37
CA SER A 77 -6.24 -24.56 -17.49
C SER A 77 -5.53 -24.19 -18.80
N ARG A 78 -4.36 -23.52 -18.75
CA ARG A 78 -3.68 -23.03 -19.96
C ARG A 78 -2.70 -24.05 -20.55
N PRO A 79 -2.59 -24.14 -21.89
CA PRO A 79 -1.58 -24.98 -22.54
C PRO A 79 -0.17 -24.51 -22.22
N THR A 80 0.72 -25.44 -21.90
CA THR A 80 2.15 -25.22 -21.61
C THR A 80 2.87 -24.46 -22.72
N ASP A 81 2.48 -24.70 -23.98
CA ASP A 81 3.15 -24.15 -25.18
C ASP A 81 3.04 -22.62 -25.31
N SER A 82 2.11 -22.00 -24.56
CA SER A 82 1.84 -20.55 -24.63
C SER A 82 2.38 -19.77 -23.43
N THR A 83 3.03 -20.41 -22.46
CA THR A 83 3.36 -19.77 -21.18
C THR A 83 4.83 -20.00 -20.78
N TYR A 84 5.51 -18.95 -20.33
CA TYR A 84 6.88 -19.04 -19.79
C TYR A 84 6.98 -20.06 -18.65
N LEU A 85 5.92 -20.19 -17.85
CA LEU A 85 5.88 -21.14 -16.75
C LEU A 85 5.79 -22.58 -17.24
N GLY A 86 5.07 -22.84 -18.33
CA GLY A 86 5.05 -24.14 -19.01
C GLY A 86 6.45 -24.57 -19.42
N THR A 87 7.19 -23.69 -20.10
CA THR A 87 8.58 -23.95 -20.47
C THR A 87 9.49 -24.18 -19.26
N ALA A 88 9.27 -23.46 -18.15
CA ALA A 88 10.04 -23.66 -16.92
C ALA A 88 9.72 -24.99 -16.22
N ILE A 89 8.46 -25.43 -16.22
CA ILE A 89 8.02 -26.71 -15.65
C ILE A 89 8.49 -27.88 -16.51
N GLU A 90 8.40 -27.75 -17.83
CA GLU A 90 8.93 -28.72 -18.79
C GLU A 90 10.45 -28.87 -18.61
N ALA A 91 11.18 -27.76 -18.44
CA ALA A 91 12.61 -27.78 -18.13
C ALA A 91 12.96 -28.46 -16.78
N LEU A 92 12.00 -28.54 -15.85
CA LEU A 92 12.13 -29.29 -14.59
C LEU A 92 11.76 -30.78 -14.74
N GLY A 93 11.50 -31.25 -15.96
CA GLY A 93 11.19 -32.65 -16.28
C GLY A 93 9.75 -33.05 -16.00
N GLY A 94 8.84 -32.09 -15.87
CA GLY A 94 7.42 -32.35 -15.67
C GLY A 94 6.65 -32.34 -16.98
N ASP A 95 6.38 -33.50 -17.56
CA ASP A 95 5.25 -33.67 -18.48
C ASP A 95 3.97 -33.68 -17.62
N PHE A 96 3.14 -32.64 -17.71
CA PHE A 96 1.80 -32.64 -17.12
C PHE A 96 0.77 -32.99 -18.22
N PRO A 97 0.38 -34.27 -18.37
CA PRO A 97 -0.49 -34.70 -19.46
C PRO A 97 -1.98 -34.33 -19.27
N PHE A 98 -2.35 -33.58 -18.23
CA PHE A 98 -3.75 -33.32 -17.89
C PHE A 98 -4.08 -31.83 -17.94
N LYS A 99 -4.91 -31.45 -18.92
CA LYS A 99 -5.74 -30.24 -18.80
C LYS A 99 -6.90 -30.57 -17.89
N ILE A 100 -6.81 -30.16 -16.63
CA ILE A 100 -7.93 -30.28 -15.70
C ILE A 100 -8.64 -28.93 -15.71
N ASP A 101 -9.74 -28.86 -16.45
CA ASP A 101 -10.61 -27.71 -16.42
C ASP A 101 -11.48 -27.76 -15.14
N ILE A 102 -10.87 -27.33 -14.02
CA ILE A 102 -11.52 -27.37 -12.69
C ILE A 102 -12.75 -26.46 -12.65
N PHE A 103 -12.68 -25.33 -13.36
CA PHE A 103 -13.66 -24.25 -13.27
C PHE A 103 -14.55 -24.14 -14.52
N GLY A 104 -14.26 -24.88 -15.58
CA GLY A 104 -15.05 -24.87 -16.80
C GLY A 104 -15.05 -23.50 -17.46
N VAL A 105 -16.25 -23.04 -17.83
CA VAL A 105 -16.52 -21.69 -18.34
C VAL A 105 -16.02 -20.60 -17.39
N LEU A 106 -15.96 -20.85 -16.08
CA LEU A 106 -15.46 -19.87 -15.11
C LEU A 106 -13.94 -19.77 -15.09
N GLY A 107 -13.20 -20.72 -15.67
CA GLY A 107 -11.73 -20.69 -15.70
C GLY A 107 -11.19 -19.44 -16.39
N GLY A 108 -11.81 -19.03 -17.51
CA GLY A 108 -11.40 -17.80 -18.21
C GLY A 108 -11.62 -16.53 -17.38
N VAL A 109 -12.69 -16.48 -16.58
CA VAL A 109 -13.15 -15.27 -15.87
C VAL A 109 -12.52 -15.16 -14.46
N LEU A 110 -12.10 -16.29 -13.88
CA LEU A 110 -11.59 -16.33 -12.51
C LEU A 110 -10.32 -15.48 -12.31
N PRO A 111 -9.30 -15.54 -13.18
CA PRO A 111 -8.13 -14.66 -13.07
C PRO A 111 -8.49 -13.17 -13.08
N GLU A 112 -9.44 -12.78 -13.93
CA GLU A 112 -9.89 -11.38 -14.08
C GLU A 112 -10.64 -10.85 -12.84
N PHE A 113 -11.26 -11.75 -12.07
CA PHE A 113 -11.75 -11.42 -10.73
C PHE A 113 -10.61 -11.35 -9.70
N VAL A 114 -9.76 -12.37 -9.69
CA VAL A 114 -8.78 -12.63 -8.62
C VAL A 114 -7.62 -11.63 -8.62
N HIS A 115 -7.15 -11.18 -9.78
CA HIS A 115 -6.06 -10.21 -9.90
C HIS A 115 -6.38 -8.87 -9.23
N PRO A 116 -7.39 -8.10 -9.67
CA PRO A 116 -7.74 -6.83 -9.05
C PRO A 116 -8.06 -6.99 -7.57
N PHE A 117 -8.77 -8.08 -7.22
CA PHE A 117 -9.08 -8.40 -5.83
C PHE A 117 -7.81 -8.50 -4.97
N SER A 118 -6.85 -9.30 -5.42
CA SER A 118 -5.64 -9.61 -4.68
C SER A 118 -4.70 -8.41 -4.60
N PHE A 119 -4.48 -7.72 -5.72
CA PHE A 119 -3.61 -6.55 -5.76
C PHE A 119 -4.16 -5.39 -4.94
N ALA A 120 -5.47 -5.15 -4.97
CA ALA A 120 -6.10 -4.14 -4.12
C ALA A 120 -5.94 -4.50 -2.63
N LEU A 121 -6.17 -5.76 -2.23
CA LEU A 121 -5.98 -6.19 -0.84
C LEU A 121 -4.53 -6.10 -0.37
N ILE A 122 -3.58 -6.56 -1.17
CA ILE A 122 -2.14 -6.47 -0.84
C ILE A 122 -1.74 -5.00 -0.69
N THR A 123 -2.14 -4.14 -1.63
CA THR A 123 -1.84 -2.70 -1.56
C THR A 123 -2.43 -2.10 -0.29
N MET A 124 -3.70 -2.38 0.03
CA MET A 124 -4.33 -1.91 1.27
C MET A 124 -3.63 -2.46 2.53
N ALA A 125 -3.12 -3.69 2.48
CA ALA A 125 -2.40 -4.30 3.60
C ALA A 125 -1.11 -3.55 3.94
N LEU A 126 -0.44 -2.95 2.94
CA LEU A 126 0.74 -2.11 3.14
C LEU A 126 0.41 -0.76 3.79
N PHE A 127 -0.85 -0.33 3.72
CA PHE A 127 -1.35 0.90 4.35
C PHE A 127 -2.42 0.58 5.41
N PRO A 128 -2.05 -0.07 6.53
CA PRO A 128 -2.98 -0.53 7.58
C PRO A 128 -3.86 0.58 8.16
N GLN A 129 -3.34 1.80 8.23
CA GLN A 129 -4.00 3.00 8.77
C GLN A 129 -4.64 3.85 7.66
N ALA A 130 -4.80 3.30 6.45
CA ALA A 130 -5.44 4.00 5.34
C ALA A 130 -6.88 4.40 5.71
N SER A 131 -7.16 5.69 5.56
CA SER A 131 -8.53 6.22 5.66
C SER A 131 -9.45 5.51 4.65
N LYS A 132 -10.77 5.55 4.88
CA LYS A 132 -11.76 5.00 3.93
C LYS A 132 -11.57 5.57 2.53
N ASN A 133 -11.26 6.86 2.41
CA ASN A 133 -11.01 7.52 1.14
C ASN A 133 -9.75 6.96 0.45
N ALA A 134 -8.66 6.75 1.20
CA ALA A 134 -7.45 6.15 0.65
C ALA A 134 -7.71 4.72 0.13
N ARG A 135 -8.51 3.92 0.84
CA ARG A 135 -8.90 2.58 0.38
C ARG A 135 -9.75 2.60 -0.89
N ARG A 136 -10.70 3.55 -1.00
CA ARG A 136 -11.45 3.78 -2.25
C ARG A 136 -10.51 4.16 -3.40
N MET A 137 -9.54 5.04 -3.16
CA MET A 137 -8.58 5.45 -4.19
C MET A 137 -7.70 4.28 -4.65
N ILE A 138 -7.27 3.40 -3.74
CA ILE A 138 -6.55 2.17 -4.10
C ILE A 138 -7.41 1.26 -4.98
N CYS A 139 -8.68 1.05 -4.60
CA CYS A 139 -9.61 0.24 -5.39
C CYS A 139 -9.88 0.85 -6.77
N LEU A 140 -10.06 2.17 -6.84
CA LEU A 140 -10.26 2.89 -8.10
C LEU A 140 -9.02 2.82 -8.99
N PHE A 141 -7.83 2.95 -8.40
CA PHE A 141 -6.57 2.82 -9.13
C PHE A 141 -6.46 1.45 -9.81
N TRP A 142 -6.68 0.37 -9.07
CA TRP A 142 -6.63 -0.99 -9.62
C TRP A 142 -7.75 -1.24 -10.63
N LEU A 143 -8.98 -0.78 -10.37
CA LEU A 143 -10.07 -0.85 -11.34
C LEU A 143 -9.69 -0.19 -12.68
N VAL A 144 -9.18 1.03 -12.64
CA VAL A 144 -8.77 1.76 -13.84
C VAL A 144 -7.63 1.04 -14.56
N LEU A 145 -6.66 0.51 -13.81
CA LEU A 145 -5.52 -0.19 -14.40
C LEU A 145 -5.96 -1.46 -15.14
N GLU A 146 -6.82 -2.30 -14.54
CA GLU A 146 -7.33 -3.51 -15.21
C GLU A 146 -8.21 -3.16 -16.41
N LEU A 147 -9.08 -2.14 -16.29
CA LEU A 147 -9.89 -1.69 -17.43
C LEU A 147 -9.04 -1.14 -18.59
N LEU A 148 -7.89 -0.53 -18.29
CA LEU A 148 -6.94 -0.11 -19.33
C LEU A 148 -6.29 -1.31 -20.02
N PHE A 149 -6.04 -2.41 -19.31
CA PHE A 149 -5.57 -3.65 -19.94
C PHE A 149 -6.64 -4.28 -20.83
N GLU A 150 -7.90 -4.33 -20.39
CA GLU A 150 -9.03 -4.80 -21.19
C GLU A 150 -9.25 -3.97 -22.47
N ILE A 151 -9.25 -2.64 -22.34
CA ILE A 151 -9.30 -1.73 -23.51
C ILE A 151 -8.05 -1.91 -24.38
N GLY A 152 -6.91 -2.19 -23.74
CA GLY A 152 -5.66 -2.52 -24.38
C GLY A 152 -5.78 -3.69 -25.35
N GLN A 153 -6.39 -4.79 -24.90
CA GLN A 153 -6.65 -5.98 -25.72
C GLN A 153 -7.68 -5.70 -26.82
N PHE A 154 -8.74 -4.92 -26.54
CA PHE A 154 -9.71 -4.50 -27.54
C PHE A 154 -9.05 -3.75 -28.72
N CYS A 155 -8.06 -2.92 -28.43
CA CYS A 155 -7.28 -2.16 -29.41
C CYS A 155 -5.88 -2.78 -29.66
N GLY A 156 -5.74 -4.09 -29.48
CA GLY A 156 -4.44 -4.77 -29.37
C GLY A 156 -3.45 -4.44 -30.49
N ASN A 157 -3.88 -4.55 -31.75
CA ASN A 157 -3.04 -4.26 -32.92
C ASN A 157 -2.57 -2.80 -32.95
N GLN A 158 -3.44 -1.86 -32.57
CA GLN A 158 -3.16 -0.42 -32.59
C GLN A 158 -2.28 0.01 -31.43
N ILE A 159 -2.39 -0.62 -30.25
CA ILE A 159 -1.63 -0.25 -29.06
C ILE A 159 -0.26 -0.96 -29.04
N ALA A 160 -0.18 -2.21 -29.52
CA ALA A 160 1.04 -3.00 -29.50
C ALA A 160 2.21 -2.34 -30.26
N GLN A 161 1.95 -1.50 -31.26
CA GLN A 161 2.98 -0.74 -31.99
C GLN A 161 3.62 0.38 -31.15
N TYR A 162 2.93 0.87 -30.12
CA TYR A 162 3.41 1.92 -29.23
C TYR A 162 4.15 1.38 -28.00
N VAL A 163 4.12 0.06 -27.78
CA VAL A 163 4.85 -0.59 -26.68
C VAL A 163 6.36 -0.42 -26.95
N PRO A 164 7.10 0.29 -26.09
CA PRO A 164 8.53 0.51 -26.30
C PRO A 164 9.30 -0.81 -26.30
N ARG A 165 10.20 -1.01 -27.28
CA ARG A 165 11.06 -2.22 -27.36
C ARG A 165 11.92 -2.46 -26.11
N ILE A 166 12.20 -1.41 -25.32
CA ILE A 166 12.93 -1.58 -24.06
C ILE A 166 12.17 -2.47 -23.06
N PHE A 167 10.86 -2.62 -23.22
CA PHE A 167 10.07 -3.54 -22.40
C PHE A 167 10.38 -5.01 -22.68
N ASP A 168 10.87 -5.35 -23.88
CA ASP A 168 11.29 -6.71 -24.23
C ASP A 168 12.47 -7.18 -23.37
N HIS A 169 13.25 -6.25 -22.80
CA HIS A 169 14.36 -6.55 -21.90
C HIS A 169 13.97 -6.59 -20.42
N LEU A 170 12.76 -6.15 -20.08
CA LEU A 170 12.26 -6.14 -18.71
C LEU A 170 11.44 -7.40 -18.49
N TYR A 171 11.95 -8.33 -17.67
CA TYR A 171 11.31 -9.64 -17.45
C TYR A 171 9.80 -9.58 -17.17
N VAL A 172 9.36 -8.57 -16.40
CA VAL A 172 7.94 -8.37 -16.04
C VAL A 172 7.10 -7.85 -17.21
N LEU A 173 7.69 -7.03 -18.09
CA LEU A 173 6.98 -6.34 -19.18
C LEU A 173 7.21 -6.96 -20.55
N ALA A 174 8.13 -7.92 -20.69
CA ALA A 174 8.47 -8.57 -21.95
C ALA A 174 7.25 -9.23 -22.61
N ASN A 175 6.28 -9.67 -21.81
CA ASN A 175 5.05 -10.29 -22.28
C ASN A 175 3.92 -9.31 -22.57
N LEU A 176 4.08 -8.01 -22.26
CA LEU A 176 2.99 -7.03 -22.42
C LEU A 176 2.52 -6.94 -23.88
N ARG A 177 3.46 -6.95 -24.84
CA ARG A 177 3.10 -6.91 -26.26
C ARG A 177 2.35 -8.17 -26.70
N SER A 178 2.80 -9.34 -26.28
CA SER A 178 2.14 -10.62 -26.57
C SER A 178 0.74 -10.66 -25.94
N TYR A 179 0.62 -10.20 -24.69
CA TYR A 179 -0.63 -10.08 -23.96
C TYR A 179 -1.64 -9.18 -24.70
N LEU A 180 -1.23 -8.00 -25.18
CA LEU A 180 -2.11 -7.11 -25.94
C LEU A 180 -2.53 -7.68 -27.31
N LEU A 181 -1.65 -8.44 -27.98
CA LEU A 181 -1.94 -9.00 -29.30
C LEU A 181 -2.78 -10.28 -29.26
N ASN A 182 -2.60 -11.09 -28.22
CA ASN A 182 -3.25 -12.41 -28.09
C ASN A 182 -4.42 -12.40 -27.10
N GLY A 183 -4.60 -11.31 -26.34
CA GLY A 183 -5.75 -11.11 -25.47
C GLY A 183 -7.03 -10.89 -26.27
N THR A 184 -8.17 -11.18 -25.65
CA THR A 184 -9.49 -10.98 -26.24
C THR A 184 -10.35 -10.27 -25.22
N TYR A 185 -10.85 -9.09 -25.59
CA TYR A 185 -11.80 -8.35 -24.78
C TYR A 185 -13.09 -9.15 -24.55
N ASP A 186 -13.47 -9.33 -23.29
CA ASP A 186 -14.75 -9.93 -22.89
C ASP A 186 -15.49 -9.02 -21.90
N HIS A 187 -16.80 -8.84 -22.11
CA HIS A 187 -17.65 -8.12 -21.18
C HIS A 187 -17.76 -8.83 -19.81
N LEU A 188 -17.62 -10.16 -19.78
CA LEU A 188 -17.59 -10.92 -18.53
C LEU A 188 -16.34 -10.61 -17.70
N ASP A 189 -15.21 -10.33 -18.34
CA ASP A 189 -13.97 -9.96 -17.67
C ASP A 189 -14.10 -8.58 -17.02
N VAL A 190 -14.69 -7.62 -17.72
CA VAL A 190 -15.03 -6.29 -17.15
C VAL A 190 -15.94 -6.43 -15.91
N LEU A 191 -16.94 -7.31 -15.96
CA LEU A 191 -17.81 -7.56 -14.83
C LEU A 191 -17.05 -8.21 -13.67
N ALA A 192 -16.18 -9.19 -13.97
CA ALA A 192 -15.34 -9.88 -13.01
C ALA A 192 -14.39 -8.94 -12.29
N ILE A 193 -13.73 -8.04 -13.01
CA ILE A 193 -12.88 -6.97 -12.46
C ILE A 193 -13.68 -6.11 -11.49
N CYS A 194 -14.87 -5.64 -11.89
CA CYS A 194 -15.73 -4.81 -11.05
C CYS A 194 -16.15 -5.55 -9.75
N LEU A 195 -16.50 -6.83 -9.86
CA LEU A 195 -16.83 -7.68 -8.71
C LEU A 195 -15.62 -7.89 -7.80
N GLY A 196 -14.43 -8.15 -8.37
CA GLY A 196 -13.18 -8.36 -7.64
C GLY A 196 -12.79 -7.13 -6.80
N ILE A 197 -12.84 -5.95 -7.41
CA ILE A 197 -12.59 -4.68 -6.73
C ILE A 197 -13.63 -4.42 -5.63
N THR A 198 -14.91 -4.65 -5.92
CA THR A 198 -16.00 -4.46 -4.95
C THR A 198 -15.83 -5.38 -3.75
N ALA A 199 -15.49 -6.65 -3.99
CA ALA A 199 -15.20 -7.64 -2.96
C ALA A 199 -13.99 -7.24 -2.11
N ALA A 200 -12.89 -6.81 -2.73
CA ALA A 200 -11.69 -6.36 -2.02
C ALA A 200 -11.99 -5.16 -1.10
N TYR A 201 -12.76 -4.18 -1.59
CA TYR A 201 -13.18 -3.03 -0.79
C TYR A 201 -14.04 -3.45 0.40
N ALA A 202 -15.06 -4.29 0.17
CA ALA A 202 -15.97 -4.76 1.21
C ALA A 202 -15.23 -5.56 2.29
N ILE A 203 -14.37 -6.50 1.90
CA ILE A 203 -13.57 -7.30 2.83
C ILE A 203 -12.58 -6.41 3.60
N SER A 204 -11.93 -5.46 2.93
CA SER A 204 -11.02 -4.52 3.58
C SER A 204 -11.71 -3.67 4.65
N GLU A 205 -12.93 -3.16 4.37
CA GLU A 205 -13.75 -2.46 5.38
C GLU A 205 -14.04 -3.35 6.59
N ARG A 206 -14.41 -4.62 6.37
CA ARG A 206 -14.68 -5.56 7.47
C ARG A 206 -13.45 -5.84 8.32
N ILE A 207 -12.31 -6.12 7.69
CA ILE A 207 -11.06 -6.43 8.41
C ILE A 207 -10.53 -5.20 9.15
N SER A 208 -10.60 -4.01 8.53
CA SER A 208 -10.13 -2.76 9.15
C SER A 208 -10.94 -2.41 10.41
N ILE A 209 -12.26 -2.63 10.40
CA ILE A 209 -13.12 -2.41 11.57
C ILE A 209 -12.73 -3.34 12.73
N GLN A 210 -12.38 -4.59 12.45
CA GLN A 210 -12.00 -5.57 13.47
C GLN A 210 -10.57 -5.35 14.01
N GLY A 211 -9.67 -4.82 13.18
CA GLY A 211 -8.26 -4.61 13.51
C GLY A 211 -7.96 -3.34 14.32
N GLY A 212 -8.92 -2.40 14.43
CA GLY A 212 -8.76 -1.19 15.23
C GLY A 212 -8.59 -1.53 16.72
N THR A 213 -7.37 -1.38 17.23
CA THR A 213 -7.08 -1.60 18.65
C THR A 213 -8.03 -0.76 19.52
N PRO A 214 -8.49 -1.26 20.68
CA PRO A 214 -9.40 -0.52 21.55
C PRO A 214 -8.90 0.89 21.91
N ASN A 215 -7.58 1.06 21.94
CA ASN A 215 -6.93 2.32 22.28
C ASN A 215 -7.11 3.42 21.21
N GLU A 216 -7.17 3.07 19.92
CA GLU A 216 -7.45 4.04 18.84
C GLU A 216 -8.95 4.39 18.76
N ARG A 217 -9.83 3.45 19.13
CA ARG A 217 -11.28 3.70 19.26
C ARG A 217 -11.57 4.77 20.32
N GLY A 218 -10.88 4.71 21.46
CA GLY A 218 -11.00 5.71 22.51
C GLY A 218 -10.54 7.11 22.07
N VAL A 219 -9.48 7.22 21.27
CA VAL A 219 -8.97 8.52 20.78
C VAL A 219 -9.91 9.15 19.75
N LEU A 220 -10.52 8.36 18.86
CA LEU A 220 -11.51 8.85 17.90
C LEU A 220 -12.81 9.30 18.56
N GLU A 221 -13.29 8.57 19.58
CA GLU A 221 -14.42 9.02 20.40
C GLU A 221 -14.10 10.31 21.17
N HIS A 222 -12.92 10.41 21.79
CA HIS A 222 -12.54 11.59 22.56
C HIS A 222 -12.36 12.83 21.67
N ARG A 223 -11.93 12.66 20.42
CA ARG A 223 -11.78 13.75 19.45
C ARG A 223 -13.12 14.23 18.89
N ASN A 224 -14.10 13.34 18.72
CA ASN A 224 -15.46 13.73 18.34
C ASN A 224 -16.25 14.37 19.49
N GLY A 225 -16.07 13.90 20.73
CA GLY A 225 -16.68 14.51 21.92
C GLY A 225 -16.27 15.97 22.14
N ASN A 226 -15.00 16.31 21.89
CA ASN A 226 -14.52 17.69 22.03
C ASN A 226 -14.98 18.65 20.91
N LYS A 227 -15.31 18.14 19.72
CA LYS A 227 -15.90 19.00 18.66
C LYS A 227 -17.33 19.40 18.98
N PHE A 228 -18.08 18.58 19.70
CA PHE A 228 -19.46 18.91 20.08
C PHE A 228 -19.53 19.98 21.18
N LYS A 229 -18.57 20.02 22.10
CA LYS A 229 -18.54 21.04 23.18
C LYS A 229 -18.20 22.45 22.70
N LYS A 230 -17.54 22.63 21.55
CA LYS A 230 -17.11 23.97 21.09
C LYS A 230 -18.19 24.78 20.35
N LYS A 231 -19.38 24.21 20.08
CA LYS A 231 -20.42 24.92 19.29
C LYS A 231 -21.44 25.72 20.13
N HIS A 232 -21.29 25.80 21.45
CA HIS A 232 -22.24 26.52 22.32
C HIS A 232 -21.67 27.71 23.11
N GLN A 233 -20.44 28.14 22.89
CA GLN A 233 -20.01 29.46 23.38
C GLN A 233 -20.44 30.52 22.37
N GLY A 234 -21.67 31.02 22.54
CA GLY A 234 -22.14 32.22 21.86
C GLY A 234 -21.33 33.46 22.28
N PRO A 235 -21.31 34.51 21.46
CA PRO A 235 -20.61 35.76 21.77
C PRO A 235 -21.23 36.40 23.02
N VAL A 236 -20.42 36.60 24.05
CA VAL A 236 -20.78 37.41 25.21
C VAL A 236 -20.79 38.87 24.74
N LEU A 237 -21.97 39.46 24.67
CA LEU A 237 -22.16 40.90 24.44
C LEU A 237 -21.74 41.64 25.72
N GLU A 238 -20.56 42.26 25.71
CA GLU A 238 -20.19 43.27 26.70
C GLU A 238 -20.97 44.55 26.40
N THR A 239 -22.01 44.81 27.19
CA THR A 239 -22.65 46.13 27.25
C THR A 239 -21.84 47.02 28.19
N GLY A 240 -21.02 47.90 27.63
CA GLY A 240 -20.37 48.98 28.36
C GLY A 240 -21.39 50.04 28.79
N SER A 241 -21.31 50.44 30.07
CA SER A 241 -21.95 51.64 30.64
C SER A 241 -20.92 52.75 30.78
#